data_AF-A0A9D6IA48-F1
#
_entry.id   AF-A0A9D6IA48-F1
#
_cell.length_a   1.000
_cell.length_b   1.000
_cell.length_c   1.000
_cell.angle_alpha   90.00
_cell.angle_beta   90.00
_cell.angle_gamma   90.00
#
_symmetry.space_group_name_H-M   'P 1'
#
loop_
_entity.id
_entity.type
_entity.pdbx_description
1 polymer ?
#
loop_
_entity_poly.entity_id
_entity_poly.type
_entity_poly.pdbx_seq_one_letter_code
_entity_poly.pdbx_strand_id
1 'polypeptide(L)'
;YKERFKKGLEPENFDKEFLRLWFKKQGYSGDGKPPKMPDEFIAKVSKRYIQIYEKITGKKFQIGPQPVADRIKRNLKTYGEIQ
;
A
#
# COMPACT_ATOMS: atom_id res chain seq x y z
N TYR A 1 17.88 -1.56 8.45
CA TYR A 1 17.95 -3.02 8.29
C TYR A 1 18.84 -3.67 9.36
N LYS A 2 20.18 -3.44 9.35
CA LYS A 2 21.12 -4.04 10.32
C LYS A 2 20.75 -3.86 11.80
N GLU A 3 20.26 -2.69 12.20
CA GLU A 3 19.86 -2.45 13.60
C GLU A 3 18.53 -3.09 14.00
N ARG A 4 17.55 -3.20 13.09
CA ARG A 4 16.27 -3.85 13.36
C ARG A 4 16.43 -5.37 13.45
N PHE A 5 17.23 -5.94 12.55
CA PHE A 5 17.60 -7.35 12.56
C PHE A 5 18.35 -7.74 13.85
N LYS A 6 19.29 -6.90 14.31
CA LYS A 6 19.97 -7.09 15.61
C LYS A 6 19.03 -7.04 16.82
N LYS A 7 17.86 -6.40 16.70
CA LYS A 7 16.86 -6.27 17.76
C LYS A 7 15.74 -7.33 17.67
N GLY A 8 15.85 -8.32 16.78
CA GLY A 8 14.79 -9.30 16.53
C GLY A 8 13.51 -8.68 15.95
N LEU A 9 13.58 -7.42 15.50
CA LEU A 9 12.46 -6.72 14.89
C LEU A 9 12.44 -7.09 13.42
N GLU A 10 11.27 -7.51 12.92
CA GLU A 10 11.12 -7.80 11.51
C GLU A 10 11.61 -6.62 10.66
N PRO A 11 12.29 -6.92 9.54
CA PRO A 11 12.71 -5.89 8.60
C PRO A 11 11.49 -5.04 8.17
N GLU A 12 11.74 -3.79 7.79
CA GLU A 12 10.68 -2.95 7.21
C GLU A 12 10.15 -3.67 5.97
N ASN A 13 9.01 -4.37 6.10
CA ASN A 13 8.42 -5.09 4.98
C ASN A 13 7.91 -4.06 3.97
N PHE A 14 8.60 -3.94 2.84
CA PHE A 14 8.22 -3.01 1.77
C PHE A 14 7.08 -3.57 0.89
N ASP A 15 6.67 -4.80 1.18
CA ASP A 15 5.67 -5.56 0.45
C ASP A 15 4.24 -5.35 0.98
N LYS A 16 3.31 -6.05 0.34
CA LYS A 16 1.88 -6.08 0.71
C LYS A 16 1.60 -7.03 1.88
N GLU A 17 2.61 -7.64 2.51
CA GLU A 17 2.39 -8.72 3.49
C GLU A 17 1.68 -8.22 4.73
N PHE A 18 1.96 -6.99 5.18
CA PHE A 18 1.23 -6.39 6.29
C PHE A 18 -0.26 -6.19 6.02
N LEU A 19 -0.65 -5.93 4.77
CA LEU A 19 -2.06 -5.85 4.36
C LEU A 19 -2.69 -7.24 4.40
N ARG A 20 -2.00 -8.26 3.86
CA ARG A 20 -2.45 -9.65 3.89
C ARG A 20 -2.64 -10.16 5.32
N LEU A 21 -1.68 -9.90 6.20
CA LEU A 21 -1.75 -10.26 7.61
C LEU A 21 -2.91 -9.54 8.31
N TRP A 22 -3.16 -8.27 7.98
CA TRP A 22 -4.33 -7.55 8.52
C TRP A 22 -5.63 -8.20 8.08
N PHE A 23 -5.80 -8.47 6.78
CA PHE A 23 -6.98 -9.15 6.24
C PHE A 23 -7.17 -10.55 6.84
N LYS A 24 -6.10 -11.33 6.97
CA LYS A 24 -6.13 -12.66 7.60
C LYS A 24 -6.59 -12.58 9.07
N LYS A 25 -6.13 -11.57 9.82
CA LYS A 25 -6.62 -11.30 11.20
C LYS A 25 -8.09 -10.91 11.25
N GLN A 26 -8.62 -10.31 10.19
CA GLN A 26 -10.05 -10.02 10.05
C GLN A 26 -10.84 -11.23 9.50
N GLY A 27 -10.23 -12.40 9.37
CA GLY A 27 -10.86 -13.61 8.84
C GLY A 27 -11.04 -13.61 7.31
N TYR A 28 -10.41 -12.67 6.59
CA TYR A 28 -10.48 -12.60 5.14
C TYR A 28 -9.28 -13.30 4.50
N SER A 29 -9.54 -14.39 3.78
CA SER A 29 -8.53 -15.18 3.05
C SER A 29 -8.39 -14.82 1.58
N GLY A 30 -9.25 -13.93 1.05
CA GLY A 30 -9.34 -13.63 -0.38
C GLY A 30 -10.69 -14.01 -0.99
N ASP A 31 -11.49 -14.82 -0.28
CA ASP A 31 -12.83 -15.22 -0.68
C ASP A 31 -13.90 -14.45 0.09
N GLY A 32 -15.03 -14.18 -0.57
CA GLY A 32 -16.15 -13.46 0.02
C GLY A 32 -15.98 -11.94 0.04
N LYS A 33 -16.74 -11.27 0.90
CA LYS A 33 -16.74 -9.81 0.98
C LYS A 33 -15.56 -9.33 1.84
N PRO A 34 -14.64 -8.51 1.31
CA PRO A 34 -13.54 -7.99 2.10
C PRO A 34 -14.08 -7.09 3.23
N PRO A 35 -13.47 -7.16 4.44
CA PRO A 35 -13.82 -6.30 5.55
C PRO A 35 -13.51 -4.84 5.21
N LYS A 36 -14.34 -3.92 5.71
CA LYS A 36 -14.12 -2.48 5.55
C LYS A 36 -12.88 -2.08 6.35
N MET A 37 -11.89 -1.49 5.68
CA MET A 37 -10.71 -0.95 6.35
C MET A 37 -11.08 0.33 7.12
N PRO A 38 -10.65 0.47 8.39
CA PRO A 38 -10.77 1.73 9.12
C PRO A 38 -9.96 2.85 8.47
N ASP A 39 -10.44 4.09 8.55
CA ASP A 39 -9.77 5.24 7.92
C ASP A 39 -8.34 5.46 8.45
N GLU A 40 -8.11 5.22 9.74
CA GLU A 40 -6.76 5.28 10.32
C GLU A 40 -5.81 4.25 9.72
N PHE A 41 -6.31 3.05 9.45
CA PHE A 41 -5.52 1.99 8.83
C PHE A 41 -5.19 2.36 7.38
N ILE A 42 -6.17 2.90 6.64
CA ILE A 42 -5.97 3.42 5.28
C ILE A 42 -4.90 4.50 5.28
N ALA A 43 -4.99 5.49 6.17
CA ALA A 43 -4.02 6.58 6.27
C ALA A 43 -2.60 6.06 6.58
N LYS A 44 -2.48 5.08 7.48
CA LYS A 44 -1.21 4.43 7.82
C LYS A 44 -0.61 3.69 6.63
N VAL A 45 -1.43 2.94 5.89
CA VAL A 45 -1.05 2.24 4.65
C VAL A 45 -0.57 3.25 3.60
N SER A 46 -1.35 4.29 3.35
CA SER A 46 -1.02 5.34 2.37
C SER A 46 0.30 6.03 2.71
N LYS A 47 0.51 6.41 3.98
CA LYS A 47 1.77 7.04 4.42
C LYS A 47 2.97 6.13 4.19
N ARG A 48 2.82 4.81 4.44
CA ARG A 48 3.89 3.84 4.17
C ARG A 48 4.25 3.83 2.69
N TYR A 49 3.29 3.69 1.78
CA TYR A 49 3.58 3.68 0.34
C TYR A 49 4.21 4.98 -0.17
N ILE A 50 3.78 6.12 0.36
CA ILE A 50 4.39 7.43 0.08
C ILE A 50 5.87 7.41 0.49
N GLN A 51 6.18 7.02 1.73
CA GLN A 51 7.56 6.94 2.22
C GLN A 51 8.42 5.98 1.39
N ILE A 52 7.86 4.86 0.93
CA ILE A 52 8.57 3.90 0.09
C ILE A 52 8.88 4.53 -1.28
N TYR A 53 7.90 5.17 -1.91
CA TYR A 53 8.09 5.89 -3.16
C TYR A 53 9.19 6.95 -3.04
N GLU A 54 9.15 7.77 -1.99
CA GLU A 54 10.13 8.84 -1.78
C GLU A 54 11.53 8.27 -1.50
N LYS A 55 11.64 7.19 -0.72
CA LYS A 55 12.92 6.51 -0.45
C LYS A 55 13.54 5.90 -1.71
N ILE A 56 12.74 5.27 -2.57
CA ILE A 56 13.23 4.60 -3.78
C ILE A 56 13.58 5.60 -4.87
N THR A 57 12.73 6.61 -5.07
CA THR A 57 12.87 7.55 -6.20
C THR A 57 13.66 8.81 -5.86
N GLY A 58 13.82 9.13 -4.57
CA GLY A 58 14.38 10.41 -4.10
C GLY A 58 13.48 11.62 -4.37
N LYS A 59 12.29 11.41 -4.94
CA LYS A 59 11.33 12.47 -5.29
C LYS A 59 10.26 12.57 -4.22
N LYS A 60 9.83 13.79 -3.88
CA LYS A 60 8.66 14.00 -3.02
C LYS A 60 7.39 13.50 -3.70
N PHE A 61 6.54 12.82 -2.95
CA PHE A 61 5.25 12.37 -3.47
C PHE A 61 4.31 13.56 -3.68
N GLN A 62 3.68 13.62 -4.85
CA GLN A 62 2.69 14.65 -5.18
C GLN A 62 1.30 14.05 -5.21
N ILE A 63 0.38 14.66 -4.47
CA ILE A 63 -1.03 14.28 -4.47
C ILE A 63 -1.62 14.67 -5.83
N GLY A 64 -2.17 13.69 -6.54
CA GLY A 64 -2.80 13.92 -7.83
C GLY A 64 -4.23 14.48 -7.71
N PRO A 65 -4.80 14.97 -8.82
CA PRO A 65 -6.15 15.51 -8.85
C PRO A 65 -7.21 14.44 -8.55
N GLN A 66 -8.33 14.89 -7.98
CA GLN A 66 -9.55 14.11 -7.80
C GLN A 66 -10.45 14.19 -9.05
N PRO A 67 -11.29 13.17 -9.31
CA PRO A 67 -11.42 11.91 -8.57
C PRO A 67 -10.28 10.93 -8.87
N VAL A 68 -9.78 10.26 -7.83
CA VAL A 68 -8.67 9.30 -7.95
C VAL A 68 -8.99 8.16 -8.92
N ALA A 69 -10.24 7.71 -8.99
CA ALA A 69 -10.66 6.59 -9.84
C ALA A 69 -10.36 6.83 -11.33
N ASP A 70 -10.66 8.02 -11.84
CA ASP A 70 -10.44 8.35 -13.26
C ASP A 70 -8.95 8.48 -13.59
N ARG A 71 -8.14 8.94 -12.62
CA ARG A 71 -6.68 8.96 -12.76
C ARG A 71 -6.11 7.54 -12.82
N ILE A 72 -6.58 6.64 -11.95
CA ILE A 72 -6.17 5.22 -11.97
C ILE A 72 -6.52 4.59 -13.32
N LYS A 73 -7.77 4.74 -13.78
CA LYS A 73 -8.21 4.20 -15.08
C LYS A 73 -7.37 4.71 -16.24
N ARG A 74 -7.11 6.03 -16.31
CA ARG A 74 -6.26 6.62 -17.35
C ARG A 74 -4.86 6.02 -17.36
N ASN A 75 -4.22 5.94 -16.19
CA ASN A 75 -2.88 5.39 -16.08
C ASN A 75 -2.84 3.91 -16.50
N LEU A 76 -3.83 3.10 -16.11
CA LEU A 76 -3.88 1.68 -16.50
C LEU A 76 -4.14 1.48 -17.99
N LYS A 77 -4.96 2.33 -18.63
CA LYS A 77 -5.15 2.34 -20.08
C LYS A 77 -3.85 2.62 -20.84
N THR A 78 -3.03 3.56 -20.34
CA THR A 78 -1.74 3.90 -20.96
C THR A 78 -0.77 2.71 -21.01
N TYR A 79 -0.87 1.77 -20.07
CA TYR A 79 0.00 0.58 -20.00
C TYR A 79 -0.66 -0.72 -20.51
N GLY A 80 -1.87 -0.66 -21.07
CA GLY A 80 -2.53 -1.80 -21.73
C GLY A 80 -3.19 -2.82 -20.80
N GLU A 81 -3.33 -2.55 -19.50
CA GLU A 81 -3.91 -3.51 -18.54
C GLU A 81 -5.44 -3.48 -18.46
N ILE A 82 -6.09 -2.50 -19.08
CA ILE A 82 -7.56 -2.40 -19.16
C ILE A 82 -7.91 -1.86 -20.56
N GLN A 83 -8.59 -2.67 -21.37
CA GLN A 83 -9.24 -2.23 -22.61
C GLN A 83 -10.53 -1.45 -22.30
#